data_AF-A0A7L4Y8S3-F1
#
_entry.id   AF-A0A7L4Y8S3-F1
#
_cell.length_a   1.000
_cell.length_b   1.000
_cell.length_c   1.000
_cell.angle_alpha   90.00
_cell.angle_beta   90.00
_cell.angle_gamma   90.00
#
_symmetry.space_group_name_H-M   'P 1'
#
loop_
_entity.id
_entity.type
_entity.pdbx_description
1 polymer ?
#
loop_
_entity_poly.entity_id
_entity_poly.type
_entity_poly.pdbx_seq_one_letter_code
_entity_poly.pdbx_strand_id
1 'polypeptide(L)'
;MPPPRPDRPRRPRLRRRTGRLTALLLLAATALFPGASPATAAAPAPVPGELRPYNVDAVYSSGISSGGYMATQLHVAYSGTFSGSAAFASGPYDCAQNTLSTALNACMNTTQDLQLAKLEQTTRDRSARGLVDPVANLAGDPVYVFSGSGDATVKRPVADALADYYGRFGASVRYDRSSAAGHAWISPLGPNSCAVTQSPWINNCGLDAERDLLGHLLGSVAAPSAAPGGTLVQFDQNAYAPGGAAAISMGDKGFAYVPTSCSDGALCTLMVALHGCKQGYGHQGFGTQFVDKAYLNEYADTNDMIVLYPQAAATTTLENPNGCWNWWGYLGDSAYAHHGGKQIEAVMAMVRALRGSTAPPAGDRVALASVDAQDGYVKAAADGSGATAGTLEDTYGLALGRGTDGKVNRALLSFDTSGIPAGKEVTRAYLTVSRSGGSGDPWASPAGNRLLADVRTGCFGTCAVEASDWSAAATVSGGARFAAFSSGTATSTDLSPEALAALDRRGTTQVRLRFESAPLSTAYLFVNRDTPVTLTVEYRQAVPVEE
;
A
#
# COMPACT_ATOMS: atom_id res chain seq x y z
N MET A 1 73.51 25.32 -1.48
CA MET A 1 72.11 25.77 -1.25
C MET A 1 71.26 24.53 -0.96
N PRO A 2 70.24 24.64 -0.10
CA PRO A 2 70.06 24.01 1.23
C PRO A 2 69.34 22.64 1.19
N PRO A 3 69.00 21.97 2.33
CA PRO A 3 69.58 21.93 3.69
C PRO A 3 69.83 20.48 4.21
N PRO A 4 70.32 20.30 5.46
CA PRO A 4 70.81 19.03 6.02
C PRO A 4 69.98 18.45 7.20
N ARG A 5 70.38 17.23 7.63
CA ARG A 5 70.20 16.55 8.96
C ARG A 5 68.84 15.86 9.25
N PRO A 6 68.71 14.99 10.29
CA PRO A 6 69.72 14.44 11.22
C PRO A 6 69.67 12.92 11.51
N ASP A 7 70.82 12.45 12.03
CA ASP A 7 71.13 11.46 13.06
C ASP A 7 70.13 10.39 13.57
N ARG A 8 70.65 9.15 13.56
CA ARG A 8 70.25 8.01 14.42
C ARG A 8 70.48 8.32 15.90
N PRO A 9 69.85 7.56 16.81
CA PRO A 9 70.71 6.67 17.60
C PRO A 9 70.15 5.28 17.93
N ARG A 10 71.07 4.32 17.79
CA ARG A 10 71.46 3.24 18.73
C ARG A 10 70.38 2.32 19.33
N ARG A 11 70.41 1.08 18.82
CA ARG A 11 70.03 -0.15 19.53
C ARG A 11 70.75 -0.30 20.88
N PRO A 12 70.09 -0.77 21.93
CA PRO A 12 70.73 -1.54 22.99
C PRO A 12 70.57 -3.05 22.76
N ARG A 13 71.52 -3.77 23.34
CA ARG A 13 71.87 -5.16 23.12
C ARG A 13 70.91 -6.13 23.81
N LEU A 14 70.72 -7.29 23.19
CA LEU A 14 70.28 -8.51 23.87
C LEU A 14 71.18 -8.76 25.09
N ARG A 15 70.56 -8.90 26.27
CA ARG A 15 71.12 -9.66 27.38
C ARG A 15 70.16 -10.78 27.72
N ARG A 16 70.53 -12.00 27.32
CA ARG A 16 70.00 -13.23 27.91
C ARG A 16 70.43 -13.27 29.38
N ARG A 17 69.47 -13.37 30.29
CA ARG A 17 69.67 -13.99 31.61
C ARG A 17 68.53 -14.96 31.86
N THR A 18 68.90 -16.24 31.82
CA THR A 18 68.20 -17.38 32.40
C THR A 18 68.04 -17.20 33.90
N GLY A 19 66.86 -17.46 34.44
CA GLY A 19 66.62 -17.39 35.88
C GLY A 19 65.21 -17.78 36.30
N ARG A 20 65.00 -19.10 36.38
CA ARG A 20 64.15 -19.87 37.31
C ARG A 20 62.67 -19.48 37.54
N LEU A 21 61.85 -20.51 37.35
CA LEU A 21 60.47 -20.62 37.79
C LEU A 21 60.29 -20.26 39.27
N THR A 22 59.28 -19.45 39.55
CA THR A 22 58.50 -19.52 40.78
C THR A 22 57.05 -19.26 40.42
N ALA A 23 56.26 -20.34 40.36
CA ALA A 23 54.82 -20.25 40.19
C ALA A 23 54.22 -19.80 41.53
N LEU A 24 53.70 -18.59 41.60
CA LEU A 24 52.77 -18.19 42.65
C LEU A 24 51.35 -18.40 42.13
N LEU A 25 50.68 -19.42 42.68
CA LEU A 25 49.23 -19.56 42.65
C LEU A 25 48.61 -18.40 43.42
N LEU A 26 48.08 -17.41 42.71
CA LEU A 26 47.10 -16.47 43.24
C LEU A 26 45.72 -16.99 42.88
N LEU A 27 45.04 -17.60 43.85
CA LEU A 27 43.58 -17.72 43.85
C LEU A 27 43.00 -16.31 43.96
N ALA A 28 42.74 -15.67 42.83
CA ALA A 28 41.80 -14.56 42.76
C ALA A 28 40.43 -15.16 42.47
N ALA A 29 39.51 -15.02 43.43
CA ALA A 29 38.12 -15.39 43.28
C ALA A 29 37.52 -14.69 42.05
N THR A 30 37.31 -15.46 40.99
CA THR A 30 36.47 -15.06 39.86
C THR A 30 35.05 -14.88 40.40
N ALA A 31 34.66 -13.63 40.63
CA ALA A 31 33.26 -13.28 40.68
C ALA A 31 32.65 -13.75 39.35
N LEU A 32 31.78 -14.76 39.43
CA LEU A 32 30.92 -15.20 38.35
C LEU A 32 29.99 -14.03 38.01
N PHE A 33 30.43 -13.15 37.13
CA PHE A 33 29.50 -12.36 36.34
C PHE A 33 28.69 -13.36 35.52
N PRO A 34 27.35 -13.31 35.53
CA PRO A 34 26.58 -14.08 34.57
C PRO A 34 27.00 -13.60 33.18
N GLY A 35 27.76 -14.42 32.47
CA GLY A 35 28.04 -14.19 31.06
C GLY A 35 26.69 -14.13 30.36
N ALA A 36 26.40 -13.00 29.72
CA ALA A 36 25.26 -12.89 28.84
C ALA A 36 25.40 -13.99 27.79
N SER A 37 24.56 -15.03 27.90
CA SER A 37 24.38 -16.00 26.82
C SER A 37 24.05 -15.21 25.56
N PRO A 38 24.67 -15.49 24.40
CA PRO A 38 24.18 -14.92 23.15
C PRO A 38 22.70 -15.29 23.04
N ALA A 39 21.85 -14.27 22.88
CA ALA A 39 20.43 -14.47 22.67
C ALA A 39 20.27 -15.41 21.47
N THR A 40 19.81 -16.63 21.74
CA THR A 40 19.49 -17.64 20.73
C THR A 40 17.99 -17.65 20.59
N ALA A 41 17.43 -16.52 20.13
CA ALA A 41 16.07 -16.50 19.65
C ALA A 41 16.14 -16.81 18.14
N ALA A 42 15.68 -18.00 17.77
CA ALA A 42 15.34 -18.29 16.38
C ALA A 42 13.82 -18.20 16.31
N ALA A 43 13.30 -17.51 15.29
CA ALA A 43 11.87 -17.52 15.04
C ALA A 43 11.37 -18.97 14.93
N PRO A 44 10.12 -19.25 15.36
CA PRO A 44 9.55 -20.58 15.23
C PRO A 44 9.58 -21.02 13.76
N ALA A 45 9.75 -22.33 13.54
CA ALA A 45 9.79 -22.86 12.18
C ALA A 45 8.50 -22.50 11.42
N PRO A 46 8.58 -22.08 10.14
CA PRO A 46 7.40 -21.71 9.38
C PRO A 46 6.42 -22.88 9.26
N VAL A 47 5.14 -22.62 9.54
CA VAL A 47 4.04 -23.56 9.33
C VAL A 47 3.20 -23.13 8.12
N PRO A 48 2.87 -24.02 7.18
CA PRO A 48 1.96 -23.68 6.09
C PRO A 48 0.59 -23.23 6.61
N GLY A 49 0.05 -22.15 6.05
CA GLY A 49 -1.27 -21.65 6.39
C GLY A 49 -1.74 -20.52 5.48
N GLU A 50 -2.82 -19.86 5.88
CA GLU A 50 -3.41 -18.72 5.19
C GLU A 50 -3.39 -17.50 6.11
N LEU A 51 -3.40 -16.29 5.54
CA LEU A 51 -3.64 -15.09 6.35
C LEU A 51 -5.09 -15.11 6.82
N ARG A 52 -5.27 -14.94 8.13
CA ARG A 52 -6.58 -14.89 8.78
C ARG A 52 -6.81 -13.49 9.33
N PRO A 53 -8.07 -13.09 9.51
CA PRO A 53 -8.40 -11.83 10.15
C PRO A 53 -8.05 -11.87 11.65
N TYR A 54 -7.48 -10.77 12.15
CA TYR A 54 -7.19 -10.50 13.56
C TYR A 54 -7.75 -9.12 13.93
N ASN A 55 -7.94 -8.89 15.23
CA ASN A 55 -8.39 -7.60 15.76
C ASN A 55 -7.24 -6.58 15.70
N VAL A 56 -7.15 -5.80 14.62
CA VAL A 56 -6.03 -4.88 14.38
C VAL A 56 -6.48 -3.42 14.31
N ASP A 57 -6.02 -2.58 15.25
CA ASP A 57 -6.33 -1.15 15.30
C ASP A 57 -5.43 -0.30 14.39
N ALA A 58 -4.12 -0.53 14.44
CA ALA A 58 -3.11 0.29 13.76
C ALA A 58 -2.18 -0.54 12.87
N VAL A 59 -1.70 0.08 11.80
CA VAL A 59 -0.75 -0.53 10.86
C VAL A 59 0.47 0.37 10.71
N TYR A 60 1.64 -0.22 10.71
CA TYR A 60 2.92 0.45 10.49
C TYR A 60 3.70 -0.28 9.40
N SER A 61 4.57 0.44 8.70
CA SER A 61 5.52 -0.17 7.77
C SER A 61 6.95 -0.03 8.26
N SER A 62 7.79 -1.02 7.98
CA SER A 62 9.23 -0.94 8.18
C SER A 62 9.99 -1.60 7.03
N GLY A 63 11.22 -1.16 6.78
CA GLY A 63 12.05 -1.86 5.81
C GLY A 63 13.46 -1.30 5.66
N ILE A 64 14.29 -2.04 4.93
CA ILE A 64 15.68 -1.72 4.62
C ILE A 64 15.89 -1.60 3.11
N SER A 65 16.74 -0.68 2.66
CA SER A 65 17.13 -0.59 1.24
C SER A 65 15.89 -0.39 0.35
N SER A 66 15.71 -1.20 -0.70
CA SER A 66 14.48 -1.21 -1.50
C SER A 66 13.20 -1.43 -0.65
N GLY A 67 13.29 -2.21 0.42
CA GLY A 67 12.17 -2.40 1.36
C GLY A 67 11.87 -1.15 2.18
N GLY A 68 12.89 -0.34 2.49
CA GLY A 68 12.72 0.98 3.11
C GLY A 68 12.03 1.96 2.16
N TYR A 69 12.43 1.97 0.88
CA TYR A 69 11.70 2.71 -0.16
C TYR A 69 10.22 2.26 -0.27
N MET A 70 9.98 0.95 -0.28
CA MET A 70 8.61 0.42 -0.33
C MET A 70 7.81 0.75 0.94
N ALA A 71 8.42 0.71 2.13
CA ALA A 71 7.77 1.15 3.37
C ALA A 71 7.34 2.62 3.28
N THR A 72 8.24 3.50 2.79
CA THR A 72 7.90 4.90 2.52
C THR A 72 6.80 5.06 1.46
N GLN A 73 6.82 4.26 0.40
CA GLN A 73 5.77 4.25 -0.62
C GLN A 73 4.40 3.84 -0.06
N LEU A 74 4.35 2.78 0.75
CA LEU A 74 3.13 2.31 1.40
C LEU A 74 2.56 3.38 2.33
N HIS A 75 3.40 3.94 3.20
CA HIS A 75 2.99 4.98 4.14
C HIS A 75 2.46 6.23 3.43
N VAL A 76 3.13 6.71 2.38
CA VAL A 76 2.66 7.89 1.62
C VAL A 76 1.39 7.58 0.82
N ALA A 77 1.36 6.45 0.11
CA ALA A 77 0.25 6.10 -0.75
C ALA A 77 -1.03 5.82 0.05
N TYR A 78 -0.94 5.06 1.14
CA TYR A 78 -2.07 4.62 1.98
C TYR A 78 -1.95 5.17 3.41
N SER A 79 -1.66 6.47 3.56
CA SER A 79 -1.52 7.13 4.87
C SER A 79 -2.81 7.11 5.71
N GLY A 80 -3.98 6.85 5.11
CA GLY A 80 -5.21 6.55 5.84
C GLY A 80 -5.24 5.15 6.47
N THR A 81 -4.33 4.25 6.08
CA THR A 81 -4.16 2.90 6.64
C THR A 81 -2.93 2.80 7.53
N PHE A 82 -1.79 3.34 7.10
CA PHE A 82 -0.54 3.29 7.84
C PHE A 82 -0.41 4.50 8.76
N SER A 83 -0.27 4.26 10.06
CA SER A 83 -0.13 5.27 11.12
C SER A 83 1.31 5.68 11.38
N GLY A 84 2.25 5.33 10.50
CA GLY A 84 3.67 5.62 10.66
C GLY A 84 4.58 4.64 9.91
N SER A 85 5.88 4.95 9.85
CA SER A 85 6.84 4.12 9.14
C SER A 85 8.26 4.18 9.70
N ALA A 86 8.99 3.08 9.59
CA ALA A 86 10.43 3.00 9.82
C ALA A 86 11.20 2.69 8.52
N ALA A 87 12.32 3.35 8.29
CA ALA A 87 13.07 3.21 7.04
C ALA A 87 14.58 3.21 7.30
N PHE A 88 15.22 2.09 6.99
CA PHE A 88 16.67 1.89 7.14
C PHE A 88 17.34 2.03 5.77
N ALA A 89 18.44 2.78 5.73
CA ALA A 89 19.31 2.94 4.55
C ALA A 89 18.52 3.04 3.21
N SER A 90 17.61 4.01 3.16
CA SER A 90 16.72 4.26 2.02
C SER A 90 16.54 5.77 1.81
N GLY A 91 15.60 6.18 0.98
CA GLY A 91 15.45 7.57 0.57
C GLY A 91 13.99 8.00 0.32
N PRO A 92 13.80 9.24 -0.14
CA PRO A 92 12.49 9.86 -0.28
C PRO A 92 11.51 9.10 -1.19
N TYR A 93 10.22 9.31 -0.95
CA TYR A 93 9.14 8.84 -1.81
C TYR A 93 9.35 9.27 -3.27
N ASP A 94 9.07 8.36 -4.21
CA ASP A 94 9.20 8.56 -5.66
C ASP A 94 10.60 9.00 -6.14
N CYS A 95 11.66 8.84 -5.33
CA CYS A 95 12.99 9.38 -5.65
C CYS A 95 13.48 8.97 -7.05
N ALA A 96 13.30 7.70 -7.42
CA ALA A 96 13.76 7.17 -8.70
C ALA A 96 12.98 7.73 -9.90
N GLN A 97 11.78 8.29 -9.71
CA GLN A 97 10.94 8.89 -10.74
C GLN A 97 10.81 7.98 -11.98
N ASN A 98 10.48 6.71 -11.76
CA ASN A 98 10.36 5.70 -12.82
C ASN A 98 11.61 5.52 -13.71
N THR A 99 12.80 5.86 -13.18
CA THR A 99 14.06 5.92 -13.95
C THR A 99 15.20 5.23 -13.20
N LEU A 100 15.66 4.08 -13.71
CA LEU A 100 16.76 3.31 -13.11
C LEU A 100 18.05 4.13 -12.96
N SER A 101 18.38 4.99 -13.93
CA SER A 101 19.57 5.85 -13.82
C SER A 101 19.48 6.81 -12.62
N THR A 102 18.30 7.40 -12.38
CA THR A 102 18.05 8.27 -11.22
C THR A 102 18.08 7.47 -9.93
N ALA A 103 17.50 6.26 -9.92
CA ALA A 103 17.60 5.33 -8.79
C ALA A 103 19.07 5.11 -8.36
N LEU A 104 19.95 4.81 -9.30
CA LEU A 104 21.37 4.53 -9.02
C LEU A 104 22.17 5.78 -8.63
N ASN A 105 21.94 6.91 -9.32
CA ASN A 105 22.84 8.07 -9.22
C ASN A 105 22.37 9.14 -8.22
N ALA A 106 21.07 9.25 -7.97
CA ALA A 106 20.48 10.25 -7.07
C ALA A 106 19.93 9.64 -5.78
N CYS A 107 19.43 8.40 -5.84
CA CYS A 107 18.72 7.74 -4.75
C CYS A 107 19.54 6.65 -4.06
N MET A 108 20.75 6.36 -4.53
CA MET A 108 21.69 5.46 -3.86
C MET A 108 23.01 6.20 -3.67
N ASN A 109 23.48 6.79 -4.76
CA ASN A 109 24.63 7.66 -4.78
C ASN A 109 24.20 9.14 -4.66
N THR A 110 25.18 10.04 -4.80
CA THR A 110 25.00 11.50 -4.76
C THR A 110 25.64 12.16 -5.98
N THR A 111 25.71 11.44 -7.10
CA THR A 111 26.29 11.92 -8.36
C THR A 111 25.28 12.73 -9.19
N GLN A 112 23.99 12.57 -8.89
CA GLN A 112 22.89 13.35 -9.43
C GLN A 112 22.07 13.95 -8.26
N ASP A 113 21.52 15.15 -8.45
CA ASP A 113 20.56 15.72 -7.50
C ASP A 113 19.23 14.94 -7.53
N LEU A 114 18.76 14.51 -6.37
CA LEU A 114 17.47 13.82 -6.18
C LEU A 114 16.26 14.76 -6.30
N GLN A 115 16.47 16.08 -6.28
CA GLN A 115 15.44 17.11 -6.47
C GLN A 115 14.34 17.06 -5.40
N LEU A 116 14.72 17.20 -4.12
CA LEU A 116 13.80 16.99 -2.98
C LEU A 116 12.51 17.83 -3.07
N ALA A 117 12.62 19.11 -3.47
CA ALA A 117 11.45 19.97 -3.63
C ALA A 117 10.49 19.49 -4.73
N LYS A 118 11.03 18.88 -5.80
CA LYS A 118 10.21 18.28 -6.87
C LYS A 118 9.50 17.03 -6.37
N LEU A 119 10.17 16.20 -5.58
CA LEU A 119 9.55 15.01 -4.99
C LEU A 119 8.39 15.39 -4.06
N GLU A 120 8.60 16.40 -3.22
CA GLU A 120 7.55 16.98 -2.36
C GLU A 120 6.35 17.48 -3.18
N GLN A 121 6.60 18.29 -4.23
CA GLN A 121 5.53 18.78 -5.10
C GLN A 121 4.79 17.64 -5.79
N THR A 122 5.52 16.62 -6.27
CA THR A 122 4.93 15.45 -6.93
C THR A 122 3.98 14.70 -6.00
N THR A 123 4.33 14.55 -4.72
CA THR A 123 3.44 13.95 -3.72
C THR A 123 2.16 14.77 -3.53
N ARG A 124 2.30 16.10 -3.40
CA ARG A 124 1.14 17.01 -3.26
C ARG A 124 0.22 16.92 -4.50
N ASP A 125 0.79 16.88 -5.69
CA ASP A 125 0.05 16.77 -6.95
C ASP A 125 -0.63 15.40 -7.13
N ARG A 126 0.00 14.31 -6.67
CA ARG A 126 -0.62 12.98 -6.65
C ARG A 126 -1.78 12.92 -5.66
N SER A 127 -1.61 13.52 -4.48
CA SER A 127 -2.64 13.59 -3.44
C SER A 127 -3.85 14.42 -3.90
N ALA A 128 -3.61 15.59 -4.52
CA ALA A 128 -4.67 16.42 -5.10
C ALA A 128 -5.47 15.72 -6.21
N ARG A 129 -4.88 14.71 -6.87
CA ARG A 129 -5.53 13.87 -7.88
C ARG A 129 -6.14 12.57 -7.33
N GLY A 130 -6.02 12.31 -6.02
CA GLY A 130 -6.48 11.07 -5.40
C GLY A 130 -5.65 9.82 -5.77
N LEU A 131 -4.45 10.01 -6.33
CA LEU A 131 -3.55 8.89 -6.66
C LEU A 131 -2.82 8.37 -5.43
N VAL A 132 -2.66 9.19 -4.40
CA VAL A 132 -2.25 8.82 -3.04
C VAL A 132 -3.21 9.48 -2.07
N ASP A 133 -3.24 9.00 -0.84
CA ASP A 133 -4.03 9.58 0.24
C ASP A 133 -3.69 11.07 0.52
N PRO A 134 -4.57 11.81 1.23
CA PRO A 134 -4.31 13.20 1.62
C PRO A 134 -2.96 13.36 2.34
N VAL A 135 -2.08 14.24 1.83
CA VAL A 135 -0.79 14.51 2.50
C VAL A 135 -0.93 15.07 3.92
N ALA A 136 -2.12 15.55 4.29
CA ALA A 136 -2.45 15.98 5.64
C ALA A 136 -2.43 14.82 6.64
N ASN A 137 -2.63 13.58 6.21
CA ASN A 137 -2.56 12.41 7.07
C ASN A 137 -1.15 12.20 7.64
N LEU A 138 -0.11 12.54 6.87
CA LEU A 138 1.29 12.39 7.28
C LEU A 138 1.70 13.34 8.41
N ALA A 139 0.88 14.35 8.72
CA ALA A 139 1.20 15.33 9.75
C ALA A 139 1.02 14.69 11.14
N GLY A 140 2.09 14.69 11.94
CA GLY A 140 2.12 14.07 13.27
C GLY A 140 2.45 12.59 13.27
N ASP A 141 2.36 11.88 12.14
CA ASP A 141 2.69 10.46 12.07
C ASP A 141 4.14 10.20 12.51
N PRO A 142 4.40 9.22 13.39
CA PRO A 142 5.74 8.87 13.80
C PRO A 142 6.50 8.21 12.63
N VAL A 143 7.68 8.77 12.34
CA VAL A 143 8.59 8.23 11.32
C VAL A 143 9.98 8.01 11.92
N TYR A 144 10.48 6.78 11.81
CA TYR A 144 11.85 6.45 12.21
C TYR A 144 12.73 6.30 10.97
N VAL A 145 13.86 7.01 10.93
CA VAL A 145 14.86 6.89 9.86
C VAL A 145 16.17 6.38 10.46
N PHE A 146 16.84 5.48 9.76
CA PHE A 146 18.17 5.00 10.16
C PHE A 146 19.17 5.08 9.02
N SER A 147 20.39 5.60 9.28
CA SER A 147 21.51 5.50 8.35
C SER A 147 22.87 5.35 9.04
N GLY A 148 23.74 4.49 8.48
CA GLY A 148 25.11 4.33 8.96
C GLY A 148 26.11 5.25 8.25
N SER A 149 27.20 5.65 8.92
CA SER A 149 28.26 6.42 8.24
C SER A 149 29.12 5.56 7.31
N GLY A 150 29.06 4.24 7.48
CA GLY A 150 29.74 3.26 6.64
C GLY A 150 28.90 2.80 5.44
N ASP A 151 27.68 3.29 5.28
CA ASP A 151 26.83 2.92 4.14
C ASP A 151 27.33 3.60 2.86
N ALA A 152 27.95 2.80 1.99
CA ALA A 152 28.40 3.21 0.67
C ALA A 152 27.44 2.83 -0.47
N THR A 153 26.29 2.21 -0.14
CA THR A 153 25.29 1.76 -1.11
C THR A 153 24.15 2.76 -1.22
N VAL A 154 23.48 3.08 -0.10
CA VAL A 154 22.55 4.21 -0.01
C VAL A 154 23.21 5.23 0.90
N LYS A 155 23.87 6.20 0.29
CA LYS A 155 24.70 7.16 1.01
C LYS A 155 23.85 8.00 1.95
N ARG A 156 24.41 8.33 3.11
CA ARG A 156 23.77 9.14 4.15
C ARG A 156 23.01 10.40 3.65
N PRO A 157 23.49 11.20 2.68
CA PRO A 157 22.73 12.34 2.19
C PRO A 157 21.36 11.98 1.59
N VAL A 158 21.18 10.76 1.09
CA VAL A 158 19.88 10.26 0.62
C VAL A 158 18.93 10.03 1.80
N ALA A 159 19.42 9.42 2.89
CA ALA A 159 18.63 9.23 4.10
C ALA A 159 18.36 10.56 4.86
N ASP A 160 19.32 11.50 4.82
CA ASP A 160 19.10 12.87 5.30
C ASP A 160 17.94 13.52 4.53
N ALA A 161 17.89 13.37 3.21
CA ALA A 161 16.78 13.87 2.39
C ALA A 161 15.45 13.17 2.68
N LEU A 162 15.44 11.89 3.11
CA LEU A 162 14.22 11.20 3.55
C LEU A 162 13.67 11.79 4.85
N ALA A 163 14.55 12.06 5.82
CA ALA A 163 14.16 12.73 7.06
C ALA A 163 13.59 14.12 6.78
N ASP A 164 14.24 14.90 5.91
CA ASP A 164 13.76 16.20 5.48
C ASP A 164 12.42 16.10 4.72
N TYR A 165 12.27 15.12 3.82
CA TYR A 165 11.02 14.87 3.07
C TYR A 165 9.83 14.73 4.03
N TYR A 166 9.93 13.83 5.01
CA TYR A 166 8.86 13.61 5.98
C TYR A 166 8.62 14.83 6.87
N GLY A 167 9.70 15.51 7.30
CA GLY A 167 9.59 16.75 8.08
C GLY A 167 8.80 17.85 7.37
N ARG A 168 8.91 17.96 6.04
CA ARG A 168 8.14 18.92 5.23
C ARG A 168 6.65 18.61 5.10
N PHE A 169 6.24 17.37 5.40
CA PHE A 169 4.84 16.99 5.54
C PHE A 169 4.34 17.05 6.99
N GLY A 170 5.18 17.46 7.93
CA GLY A 170 4.81 17.63 9.34
C GLY A 170 4.84 16.33 10.15
N ALA A 171 5.44 15.26 9.63
CA ALA A 171 5.62 14.01 10.37
C ALA A 171 6.55 14.19 11.58
N SER A 172 6.34 13.37 12.62
CA SER A 172 7.21 13.32 13.80
C SER A 172 8.42 12.43 13.51
N VAL A 173 9.50 13.04 13.00
CA VAL A 173 10.69 12.29 12.54
C VAL A 173 11.71 12.08 13.66
N ARG A 174 12.07 10.82 13.93
CA ARG A 174 13.26 10.44 14.71
C ARG A 174 14.28 9.81 13.77
N TYR A 175 15.45 10.44 13.65
CA TYR A 175 16.50 9.99 12.75
C TYR A 175 17.76 9.56 13.52
N ASP A 176 18.03 8.25 13.55
CA ASP A 176 19.28 7.71 14.05
C ASP A 176 20.33 7.61 12.94
N ARG A 177 21.45 8.28 13.16
CA ARG A 177 22.63 8.26 12.29
C ARG A 177 23.93 8.20 13.07
N SER A 178 23.83 7.70 14.30
CA SER A 178 24.91 7.73 15.30
C SER A 178 25.99 6.67 15.05
N SER A 179 25.64 5.58 14.36
CA SER A 179 26.52 4.42 14.18
C SER A 179 27.37 4.48 12.91
N ALA A 180 28.41 3.65 12.88
CA ALA A 180 29.23 3.37 11.70
C ALA A 180 28.69 2.20 10.87
N ALA A 181 27.39 1.95 10.92
CA ALA A 181 26.75 0.87 10.18
C ALA A 181 27.09 0.91 8.69
N GLY A 182 27.27 -0.28 8.09
CA GLY A 182 27.22 -0.47 6.65
C GLY A 182 25.78 -0.47 6.12
N HIS A 183 25.59 -0.86 4.86
CA HIS A 183 24.26 -1.02 4.28
C HIS A 183 23.61 -2.33 4.77
N ALA A 184 22.85 -2.24 5.86
CA ALA A 184 22.24 -3.40 6.51
C ALA A 184 21.04 -3.01 7.38
N TRP A 185 20.17 -3.98 7.66
CA TRP A 185 19.25 -3.92 8.79
C TRP A 185 20.06 -4.04 10.09
N ILE A 186 19.81 -3.18 11.07
CA ILE A 186 20.59 -3.18 12.32
C ILE A 186 19.79 -3.88 13.40
N SER A 187 20.30 -5.01 13.88
CA SER A 187 19.62 -5.85 14.85
C SER A 187 20.62 -6.50 15.81
N PRO A 188 20.25 -6.67 17.11
CA PRO A 188 21.02 -7.48 18.05
C PRO A 188 21.30 -8.91 17.56
N LEU A 189 20.44 -9.49 16.71
CA LEU A 189 20.59 -10.83 16.14
C LEU A 189 21.43 -10.87 14.85
N GLY A 190 21.91 -9.71 14.39
CA GLY A 190 22.71 -9.61 13.17
C GLY A 190 24.02 -10.38 13.25
N PRO A 191 24.31 -11.30 12.32
CA PRO A 191 25.55 -12.09 12.36
C PRO A 191 26.77 -11.32 11.88
N ASN A 192 26.59 -10.20 11.17
CA ASN A 192 27.67 -9.37 10.69
C ASN A 192 28.03 -8.29 11.73
N SER A 193 29.30 -7.87 11.73
CA SER A 193 29.72 -6.69 12.50
C SER A 193 29.20 -5.39 11.87
N CYS A 194 29.07 -4.35 12.69
CA CYS A 194 28.37 -3.11 12.34
C CYS A 194 28.69 -2.53 10.95
N ALA A 195 29.96 -2.39 10.58
CA ALA A 195 30.38 -1.71 9.35
C ALA A 195 30.28 -2.56 8.07
N VAL A 196 29.89 -3.83 8.18
CA VAL A 196 29.90 -4.78 7.06
C VAL A 196 28.74 -4.51 6.09
N THR A 197 28.98 -4.63 4.79
CA THR A 197 27.95 -4.55 3.74
C THR A 197 27.98 -5.83 2.90
N GLN A 198 27.49 -6.93 3.47
CA GLN A 198 27.49 -8.24 2.82
C GLN A 198 26.34 -9.11 3.35
N SER A 199 26.00 -10.19 2.63
CA SER A 199 24.98 -11.17 3.07
C SER A 199 25.22 -11.64 4.52
N PRO A 200 24.18 -11.71 5.37
CA PRO A 200 22.75 -11.50 5.06
C PRO A 200 22.29 -10.03 5.13
N TRP A 201 23.20 -9.06 5.19
CA TRP A 201 22.90 -7.62 5.35
C TRP A 201 22.06 -7.33 6.60
N ILE A 202 22.38 -8.03 7.68
CA ILE A 202 21.83 -7.84 9.02
C ILE A 202 23.03 -7.74 9.96
N ASN A 203 23.19 -6.59 10.61
CA ASN A 203 24.40 -6.28 11.37
C ASN A 203 24.08 -6.01 12.83
N ASN A 204 24.94 -6.52 13.72
CA ASN A 204 24.94 -6.14 15.12
C ASN A 204 25.89 -4.95 15.34
N CYS A 205 25.30 -3.80 15.69
CA CYS A 205 26.02 -2.56 15.99
C CYS A 205 26.18 -2.28 17.50
N GLY A 206 25.83 -3.23 18.37
CA GLY A 206 25.71 -2.98 19.81
C GLY A 206 24.56 -2.05 20.18
N LEU A 207 23.58 -1.91 19.26
CA LEU A 207 22.38 -1.11 19.39
C LEU A 207 21.17 -2.03 19.30
N ASP A 208 20.09 -1.62 19.97
CA ASP A 208 18.76 -2.22 19.82
C ASP A 208 17.91 -1.24 19.01
N ALA A 209 18.01 -1.32 17.68
CA ALA A 209 17.32 -0.41 16.79
C ALA A 209 15.80 -0.68 16.80
N GLU A 210 15.39 -1.93 17.05
CA GLU A 210 13.99 -2.33 17.15
C GLU A 210 13.31 -1.69 18.36
N ARG A 211 13.96 -1.65 19.53
CA ARG A 211 13.45 -0.89 20.67
C ARG A 211 13.21 0.58 20.33
N ASP A 212 14.18 1.19 19.66
CA ASP A 212 14.19 2.62 19.38
C ASP A 212 13.16 2.98 18.29
N LEU A 213 13.02 2.14 17.25
CA LEU A 213 12.02 2.32 16.20
C LEU A 213 10.61 2.06 16.74
N LEU A 214 10.38 0.94 17.43
CA LEU A 214 9.04 0.58 17.90
C LEU A 214 8.60 1.51 19.03
N GLY A 215 9.51 1.89 19.92
CA GLY A 215 9.23 2.90 20.95
C GLY A 215 8.86 4.26 20.34
N HIS A 216 9.39 4.63 19.18
CA HIS A 216 8.99 5.85 18.48
C HIS A 216 7.62 5.72 17.81
N LEU A 217 7.34 4.58 17.17
CA LEU A 217 6.09 4.34 16.44
C LEU A 217 4.89 4.10 17.38
N LEU A 218 5.10 3.36 18.46
CA LEU A 218 4.06 2.91 19.40
C LEU A 218 4.05 3.74 20.70
N GLY A 219 5.00 4.66 20.87
CA GLY A 219 5.20 5.47 22.08
C GLY A 219 6.01 4.77 23.18
N SER A 220 5.76 3.48 23.42
CA SER A 220 6.57 2.66 24.32
C SER A 220 6.46 1.18 23.96
N VAL A 221 7.49 0.39 24.29
CA VAL A 221 7.47 -1.07 24.11
C VAL A 221 7.99 -1.80 25.34
N ALA A 222 7.38 -2.95 25.63
CA ALA A 222 7.88 -3.93 26.59
C ALA A 222 9.20 -4.55 26.12
N ALA A 223 9.95 -5.13 27.05
CA ALA A 223 11.19 -5.84 26.71
C ALA A 223 10.91 -7.03 25.76
N PRO A 224 11.83 -7.35 24.85
CA PRO A 224 11.64 -8.42 23.88
C PRO A 224 11.62 -9.79 24.55
N SER A 225 10.85 -10.72 23.99
CA SER A 225 10.84 -12.12 24.41
C SER A 225 12.19 -12.78 24.10
N ALA A 226 12.75 -13.51 25.07
CA ALA A 226 13.96 -14.30 24.86
C ALA A 226 13.69 -15.57 24.00
N ALA A 227 12.43 -16.00 23.92
CA ALA A 227 11.99 -17.16 23.16
C ALA A 227 10.55 -16.89 22.66
N PRO A 228 10.40 -16.32 21.45
CA PRO A 228 9.09 -15.99 20.90
C PRO A 228 8.18 -17.22 20.80
N GLY A 229 6.98 -17.14 21.38
CA GLY A 229 6.04 -18.27 21.50
C GLY A 229 4.95 -18.34 20.42
N GLY A 230 4.86 -17.33 19.56
CA GLY A 230 3.87 -17.23 18.49
C GLY A 230 4.06 -18.22 17.34
N THR A 231 3.25 -18.06 16.30
CA THR A 231 3.27 -18.90 15.11
C THR A 231 3.81 -18.12 13.91
N LEU A 232 4.80 -18.68 13.21
CA LEU A 232 5.26 -18.15 11.92
C LEU A 232 4.48 -18.82 10.78
N VAL A 233 3.45 -18.15 10.27
CA VAL A 233 2.62 -18.65 9.18
C VAL A 233 3.34 -18.39 7.85
N GLN A 234 3.54 -19.42 7.03
CA GLN A 234 3.94 -19.31 5.63
C GLN A 234 2.70 -19.42 4.73
N PHE A 235 2.41 -18.37 3.97
CA PHE A 235 1.22 -18.27 3.12
C PHE A 235 1.58 -18.08 1.64
N ASP A 236 0.62 -18.36 0.74
CA ASP A 236 0.77 -18.15 -0.70
C ASP A 236 0.45 -16.69 -1.10
N GLN A 237 1.43 -15.95 -1.61
CA GLN A 237 1.26 -14.56 -2.05
C GLN A 237 0.46 -14.44 -3.34
N ASN A 238 0.29 -15.51 -4.13
CA ASN A 238 -0.53 -15.47 -5.34
C ASN A 238 -2.00 -15.13 -5.05
N ALA A 239 -2.48 -15.46 -3.84
CA ALA A 239 -3.82 -15.08 -3.39
C ALA A 239 -4.02 -13.56 -3.27
N TYR A 240 -2.93 -12.79 -3.21
CA TYR A 240 -2.95 -11.34 -2.96
C TYR A 240 -2.35 -10.51 -4.09
N ALA A 241 -1.56 -11.13 -4.98
CA ALA A 241 -0.84 -10.44 -6.05
C ALA A 241 -1.68 -10.30 -7.34
N PRO A 242 -1.91 -9.07 -7.85
CA PRO A 242 -2.61 -8.87 -9.12
C PRO A 242 -1.92 -9.61 -10.28
N GLY A 243 -2.62 -10.56 -10.91
CA GLY A 243 -2.08 -11.36 -12.00
C GLY A 243 -1.04 -12.42 -11.59
N GLY A 244 -0.91 -12.70 -10.29
CA GLY A 244 0.03 -13.67 -9.73
C GLY A 244 1.36 -13.04 -9.29
N ALA A 245 1.98 -13.60 -8.25
CA ALA A 245 3.14 -12.99 -7.59
C ALA A 245 4.35 -12.86 -8.52
N ALA A 246 4.60 -13.89 -9.35
CA ALA A 246 5.69 -13.88 -10.31
C ALA A 246 5.57 -12.75 -11.36
N ALA A 247 4.34 -12.38 -11.75
CA ALA A 247 4.09 -11.33 -12.75
C ALA A 247 4.51 -9.93 -12.27
N ILE A 248 4.72 -9.78 -10.95
CA ILE A 248 5.02 -8.51 -10.31
C ILE A 248 6.32 -8.57 -9.52
N SER A 249 7.22 -9.50 -9.86
CA SER A 249 8.52 -9.69 -9.18
C SER A 249 8.39 -9.99 -7.68
N MET A 250 7.35 -10.73 -7.28
CA MET A 250 7.16 -11.24 -5.92
C MET A 250 7.32 -12.77 -5.87
N GLY A 251 7.75 -13.28 -4.72
CA GLY A 251 7.82 -14.73 -4.48
C GLY A 251 6.44 -15.34 -4.33
N ASP A 252 6.32 -16.65 -4.47
CA ASP A 252 5.08 -17.38 -4.19
C ASP A 252 4.78 -17.44 -2.68
N LYS A 253 5.80 -17.38 -1.82
CA LYS A 253 5.67 -17.48 -0.36
C LYS A 253 5.81 -16.13 0.33
N GLY A 254 4.93 -15.87 1.29
CA GLY A 254 5.02 -14.78 2.27
C GLY A 254 5.00 -15.35 3.69
N PHE A 255 5.35 -14.54 4.68
CA PHE A 255 5.34 -14.96 6.08
C PHE A 255 4.61 -13.97 6.98
N ALA A 256 3.95 -14.46 8.04
CA ALA A 256 3.38 -13.63 9.08
C ALA A 256 3.68 -14.25 10.45
N TYR A 257 4.36 -13.52 11.33
CA TYR A 257 4.53 -13.89 12.72
C TYR A 257 3.33 -13.40 13.52
N VAL A 258 2.62 -14.31 14.17
CA VAL A 258 1.40 -14.04 14.94
C VAL A 258 1.63 -14.47 16.39
N PRO A 259 1.72 -13.52 17.34
CA PRO A 259 1.75 -13.82 18.77
C PRO A 259 0.50 -14.57 19.22
N THR A 260 0.64 -15.40 20.27
CA THR A 260 -0.48 -16.15 20.84
C THR A 260 -1.62 -15.24 21.30
N SER A 261 -1.30 -14.07 21.88
CA SER A 261 -2.30 -13.09 22.30
C SER A 261 -3.18 -12.62 21.15
N CYS A 262 -2.59 -12.33 19.98
CA CYS A 262 -3.33 -11.92 18.79
C CYS A 262 -4.20 -13.05 18.24
N SER A 263 -3.72 -14.31 18.27
CA SER A 263 -4.54 -15.45 17.88
C SER A 263 -5.70 -15.72 18.84
N ASP A 264 -5.56 -15.33 20.11
CA ASP A 264 -6.59 -15.44 21.15
C ASP A 264 -7.60 -14.27 21.14
N GLY A 265 -7.44 -13.32 20.20
CA GLY A 265 -8.38 -12.22 19.97
C GLY A 265 -8.05 -10.90 20.67
N ALA A 266 -6.84 -10.74 21.21
CA ALA A 266 -6.36 -9.45 21.71
C ALA A 266 -6.39 -8.38 20.61
N LEU A 267 -6.52 -7.11 21.01
CA LEU A 267 -6.33 -5.99 20.11
C LEU A 267 -4.83 -5.87 19.81
N CYS A 268 -4.46 -5.94 18.53
CA CYS A 268 -3.07 -5.97 18.10
C CYS A 268 -2.74 -4.85 17.10
N THR A 269 -1.47 -4.51 17.02
CA THR A 269 -0.94 -3.70 15.92
C THR A 269 -0.40 -4.60 14.81
N LEU A 270 -0.28 -4.07 13.59
CA LEU A 270 0.33 -4.78 12.46
C LEU A 270 1.57 -4.04 11.96
N MET A 271 2.72 -4.70 12.00
CA MET A 271 3.96 -4.23 11.38
C MET A 271 4.19 -4.94 10.04
N VAL A 272 4.22 -4.20 8.94
CA VAL A 272 4.64 -4.72 7.63
C VAL A 272 6.15 -4.52 7.47
N ALA A 273 6.92 -5.58 7.58
CA ALA A 273 8.38 -5.57 7.54
C ALA A 273 8.92 -6.05 6.18
N LEU A 274 9.60 -5.15 5.47
CA LEU A 274 10.02 -5.32 4.08
C LEU A 274 11.53 -5.47 3.96
N HIS A 275 11.97 -6.64 3.52
CA HIS A 275 13.38 -6.94 3.28
C HIS A 275 13.97 -6.09 2.14
N GLY A 276 15.30 -5.98 2.09
CA GLY A 276 16.02 -5.29 1.02
C GLY A 276 16.29 -6.16 -0.21
N CYS A 277 16.97 -5.58 -1.20
CA CYS A 277 17.50 -6.33 -2.33
C CYS A 277 18.36 -7.51 -1.85
N LYS A 278 18.27 -8.66 -2.52
CA LYS A 278 19.00 -9.91 -2.19
C LYS A 278 18.66 -10.54 -0.84
N GLN A 279 17.61 -10.06 -0.18
CA GLN A 279 17.15 -10.56 1.12
C GLN A 279 15.77 -11.25 1.05
N GLY A 280 15.23 -11.48 -0.14
CA GLY A 280 13.98 -12.23 -0.30
C GLY A 280 14.20 -13.72 -0.05
N TYR A 281 13.18 -14.40 0.47
CA TYR A 281 13.24 -15.82 0.85
C TYR A 281 13.86 -16.74 -0.22
N GLY A 282 13.45 -16.57 -1.48
CA GLY A 282 13.93 -17.36 -2.61
C GLY A 282 15.32 -16.97 -3.14
N HIS A 283 15.94 -15.90 -2.63
CA HIS A 283 17.19 -15.40 -3.17
C HIS A 283 18.39 -16.21 -2.68
N GLN A 284 19.01 -17.02 -3.53
CA GLN A 284 20.34 -17.63 -3.34
C GLN A 284 20.60 -18.23 -1.94
N GLY A 285 19.61 -18.97 -1.39
CA GLY A 285 19.74 -19.61 -0.07
C GLY A 285 19.58 -18.65 1.12
N PHE A 286 19.07 -17.43 0.91
CA PHE A 286 18.78 -16.48 1.98
C PHE A 286 17.71 -17.00 2.94
N GLY A 287 16.63 -17.61 2.44
CA GLY A 287 15.61 -18.22 3.30
C GLY A 287 15.00 -17.23 4.29
N THR A 288 14.82 -17.65 5.54
CA THR A 288 14.14 -16.85 6.59
C THR A 288 15.06 -15.87 7.32
N GLN A 289 16.29 -15.60 6.85
CA GLN A 289 17.28 -14.81 7.62
C GLN A 289 16.77 -13.43 8.06
N PHE A 290 16.00 -12.72 7.22
CA PHE A 290 15.38 -11.44 7.60
C PHE A 290 14.26 -11.64 8.63
N VAL A 291 13.41 -12.65 8.44
CA VAL A 291 12.34 -12.99 9.39
C VAL A 291 12.92 -13.37 10.75
N ASP A 292 13.99 -14.15 10.78
CA ASP A 292 14.59 -14.71 11.99
C ASP A 292 15.46 -13.70 12.75
N LYS A 293 16.00 -12.68 12.06
CA LYS A 293 17.06 -11.82 12.61
C LYS A 293 16.78 -10.33 12.49
N ALA A 294 15.59 -9.92 12.07
CA ALA A 294 15.17 -8.52 12.18
C ALA A 294 14.89 -8.11 13.63
N TYR A 295 14.79 -9.06 14.56
CA TYR A 295 14.48 -8.83 15.98
C TYR A 295 13.09 -8.23 16.24
N LEU A 296 12.20 -8.30 15.25
CA LEU A 296 10.82 -7.81 15.34
C LEU A 296 9.88 -8.84 15.99
N ASN A 297 10.13 -10.15 15.82
CA ASN A 297 9.27 -11.20 16.37
C ASN A 297 9.34 -11.25 17.90
N GLU A 298 10.52 -10.99 18.45
CA GLU A 298 10.80 -10.93 19.87
C GLU A 298 10.05 -9.78 20.53
N TYR A 299 9.97 -8.62 19.87
CA TYR A 299 9.14 -7.52 20.31
C TYR A 299 7.65 -7.78 20.09
N ALA A 300 7.30 -8.38 18.96
CA ALA A 300 5.92 -8.73 18.63
C ALA A 300 5.24 -9.57 19.71
N ASP A 301 5.98 -10.56 20.23
CA ASP A 301 5.50 -11.51 21.23
C ASP A 301 5.13 -10.86 22.58
N THR A 302 5.68 -9.68 22.88
CA THR A 302 5.48 -8.97 24.16
C THR A 302 4.69 -7.67 24.02
N ASN A 303 4.26 -7.31 22.81
CA ASN A 303 3.63 -6.02 22.51
C ASN A 303 2.37 -6.14 21.64
N ASP A 304 1.72 -7.31 21.61
CA ASP A 304 0.50 -7.55 20.84
C ASP A 304 0.62 -7.03 19.40
N MET A 305 1.70 -7.43 18.72
CA MET A 305 2.01 -6.95 17.38
C MET A 305 2.18 -8.13 16.44
N ILE A 306 1.42 -8.16 15.34
CA ILE A 306 1.62 -9.09 14.24
C ILE A 306 2.71 -8.51 13.32
N VAL A 307 3.62 -9.36 12.82
CA VAL A 307 4.62 -8.94 11.83
C VAL A 307 4.37 -9.65 10.51
N LEU A 308 3.99 -8.90 9.47
CA LEU A 308 3.84 -9.38 8.11
C LEU A 308 5.16 -9.17 7.35
N TYR A 309 5.64 -10.23 6.69
CA TYR A 309 6.87 -10.26 5.90
C TYR A 309 6.57 -10.66 4.45
N PRO A 310 6.08 -9.73 3.61
CA PRO A 310 5.93 -9.97 2.18
C PRO A 310 7.31 -10.24 1.55
N GLN A 311 7.35 -11.00 0.46
CA GLN A 311 8.60 -11.40 -0.20
C GLN A 311 8.62 -10.94 -1.66
N ALA A 312 9.55 -10.04 -1.99
CA ALA A 312 9.96 -9.79 -3.36
C ALA A 312 10.84 -10.93 -3.89
N ALA A 313 10.87 -11.12 -5.20
CA ALA A 313 11.67 -12.14 -5.87
C ALA A 313 12.41 -11.55 -7.07
N ALA A 314 13.55 -12.14 -7.40
CA ALA A 314 14.33 -11.73 -8.57
C ALA A 314 13.60 -12.10 -9.86
N THR A 315 13.62 -11.20 -10.84
CA THR A 315 13.21 -11.54 -12.21
C THR A 315 14.29 -12.33 -12.92
N THR A 316 13.87 -13.17 -13.87
CA THR A 316 14.78 -13.81 -14.82
C THR A 316 15.29 -12.83 -15.88
N THR A 317 14.60 -11.71 -16.10
CA THR A 317 15.06 -10.56 -16.90
C THR A 317 15.99 -9.67 -16.07
N LEU A 318 16.72 -8.78 -16.75
CA LEU A 318 17.61 -7.81 -16.10
C LEU A 318 16.87 -6.64 -15.43
N GLU A 319 15.54 -6.66 -15.39
CA GLU A 319 14.75 -5.58 -14.82
C GLU A 319 14.87 -5.51 -13.29
N ASN A 320 14.84 -6.65 -12.60
CA ASN A 320 15.05 -6.75 -11.15
C ASN A 320 15.79 -8.06 -10.75
N PRO A 321 17.05 -8.25 -11.16
CA PRO A 321 17.80 -9.49 -10.91
C PRO A 321 18.17 -9.69 -9.42
N ASN A 322 18.05 -8.64 -8.61
CA ASN A 322 18.38 -8.67 -7.18
C ASN A 322 17.15 -8.94 -6.30
N GLY A 323 15.95 -9.06 -6.86
CA GLY A 323 14.73 -9.27 -6.07
C GLY A 323 14.43 -8.14 -5.10
N CYS A 324 14.64 -6.91 -5.55
CA CYS A 324 14.27 -5.70 -4.82
C CYS A 324 12.76 -5.44 -4.93
N TRP A 325 12.20 -4.70 -3.99
CA TRP A 325 10.87 -4.10 -4.16
C TRP A 325 10.86 -3.08 -5.31
N ASN A 326 9.69 -2.84 -5.90
CA ASN A 326 9.53 -1.91 -7.01
C ASN A 326 9.53 -0.48 -6.49
N TRP A 327 10.70 0.16 -6.59
CA TRP A 327 10.89 1.57 -6.24
C TRP A 327 11.45 2.41 -7.39
N TRP A 328 11.54 1.83 -8.60
CA TRP A 328 11.99 2.53 -9.82
C TRP A 328 11.15 2.23 -11.08
N GLY A 329 9.99 1.58 -10.92
CA GLY A 329 9.02 1.40 -12.01
C GLY A 329 9.35 0.31 -13.02
N TYR A 330 9.98 -0.78 -12.57
CA TYR A 330 10.27 -1.92 -13.45
C TYR A 330 9.00 -2.67 -13.91
N LEU A 331 9.12 -3.57 -14.88
CA LEU A 331 8.02 -4.37 -15.43
C LEU A 331 6.85 -3.53 -15.97
N GLY A 332 7.16 -2.32 -16.45
CA GLY A 332 6.19 -1.38 -17.01
C GLY A 332 5.17 -0.82 -16.01
N ASP A 333 5.40 -0.99 -14.70
CA ASP A 333 4.51 -0.48 -13.66
C ASP A 333 4.82 0.98 -13.34
N SER A 334 4.26 1.90 -14.12
CA SER A 334 4.38 3.34 -13.86
C SER A 334 3.64 3.81 -12.60
N ALA A 335 2.78 2.97 -12.03
CA ALA A 335 2.02 3.26 -10.82
C ALA A 335 2.70 2.74 -9.54
N TYR A 336 3.94 2.23 -9.62
CA TYR A 336 4.66 1.51 -8.57
C TYR A 336 4.70 2.18 -7.18
N ALA A 337 4.52 3.50 -7.10
CA ALA A 337 4.58 4.29 -5.87
C ALA A 337 3.22 4.82 -5.40
N HIS A 338 2.10 4.49 -6.05
CA HIS A 338 0.80 5.07 -5.70
C HIS A 338 -0.36 4.07 -5.86
N HIS A 339 -1.62 4.49 -5.66
CA HIS A 339 -2.79 3.64 -5.83
C HIS A 339 -2.79 2.96 -7.20
N GLY A 340 -3.09 1.66 -7.24
CA GLY A 340 -3.00 0.83 -8.44
C GLY A 340 -1.60 0.29 -8.79
N GLY A 341 -0.55 0.68 -8.04
CA GLY A 341 0.78 0.07 -8.15
C GLY A 341 0.76 -1.40 -7.73
N LYS A 342 1.34 -2.29 -8.54
CA LYS A 342 1.02 -3.72 -8.43
C LYS A 342 1.53 -4.37 -7.13
N GLN A 343 2.77 -4.08 -6.73
CA GLN A 343 3.32 -4.60 -5.47
C GLN A 343 2.71 -3.95 -4.24
N ILE A 344 2.42 -2.65 -4.30
CA ILE A 344 1.75 -1.96 -3.20
C ILE A 344 0.34 -2.55 -2.99
N GLU A 345 -0.44 -2.75 -4.05
CA GLU A 345 -1.77 -3.37 -3.93
C GLU A 345 -1.69 -4.81 -3.42
N ALA A 346 -0.65 -5.57 -3.79
CA ALA A 346 -0.44 -6.91 -3.27
C ALA A 346 -0.19 -6.91 -1.75
N VAL A 347 0.69 -6.02 -1.27
CA VAL A 347 0.94 -5.85 0.17
C VAL A 347 -0.31 -5.36 0.88
N MET A 348 -1.04 -4.41 0.29
CA MET A 348 -2.30 -3.93 0.86
C MET A 348 -3.37 -5.01 0.91
N ALA A 349 -3.44 -5.93 -0.05
CA ALA A 349 -4.33 -7.08 0.02
C ALA A 349 -3.99 -8.01 1.20
N MET A 350 -2.69 -8.21 1.51
CA MET A 350 -2.24 -8.98 2.67
C MET A 350 -2.55 -8.27 4.00
N VAL A 351 -2.22 -6.97 4.11
CA VAL A 351 -2.56 -6.12 5.27
C VAL A 351 -4.03 -6.25 5.58
N ARG A 352 -4.83 -6.08 4.54
CA ARG A 352 -6.26 -6.12 4.64
C ARG A 352 -6.79 -7.51 5.06
N ALA A 353 -6.24 -8.60 4.53
CA ALA A 353 -6.57 -9.96 4.99
C ALA A 353 -6.29 -10.16 6.49
N LEU A 354 -5.18 -9.61 6.99
CA LEU A 354 -4.79 -9.71 8.41
C LEU A 354 -5.65 -8.87 9.36
N ARG A 355 -6.17 -7.73 8.92
CA ARG A 355 -6.99 -6.87 9.78
C ARG A 355 -8.45 -7.32 9.89
N GLY A 356 -8.84 -8.34 9.13
CA GLY A 356 -10.25 -8.59 8.81
C GLY A 356 -10.93 -7.47 8.04
N SER A 357 -10.26 -6.33 7.84
CA SER A 357 -10.57 -5.35 6.82
C SER A 357 -10.00 -5.83 5.49
N THR A 358 -10.45 -6.97 4.97
CA THR A 358 -10.10 -7.48 3.63
C THR A 358 -10.04 -6.36 2.58
N ALA A 359 -9.19 -6.45 1.55
CA ALA A 359 -9.45 -5.72 0.31
C ALA A 359 -10.80 -6.27 -0.01
N PRO A 360 -11.91 -5.50 0.13
CA PRO A 360 -13.16 -6.11 0.54
C PRO A 360 -13.31 -7.36 -0.29
N PRO A 361 -13.31 -8.52 0.38
CA PRO A 361 -12.98 -9.77 -0.26
C PRO A 361 -13.89 -9.87 -1.47
N ALA A 362 -13.56 -10.72 -2.43
CA ALA A 362 -14.53 -11.08 -3.46
C ALA A 362 -15.86 -11.66 -2.87
N GLY A 363 -16.07 -11.65 -1.55
CA GLY A 363 -17.31 -11.99 -0.83
C GLY A 363 -17.83 -11.02 0.25
N ASP A 364 -17.34 -9.77 0.41
CA ASP A 364 -18.04 -8.68 1.17
C ASP A 364 -18.37 -7.49 0.25
N ARG A 365 -18.10 -7.65 -1.03
CA ARG A 365 -18.66 -6.78 -2.05
C ARG A 365 -19.00 -7.59 -3.28
N VAL A 366 -19.97 -7.12 -4.03
CA VAL A 366 -20.31 -7.64 -5.35
C VAL A 366 -20.21 -6.49 -6.34
N ALA A 367 -19.49 -6.73 -7.44
CA ALA A 367 -19.44 -5.83 -8.57
C ALA A 367 -20.39 -6.38 -9.64
N LEU A 368 -21.54 -5.74 -9.80
CA LEU A 368 -22.56 -6.11 -10.76
C LEU A 368 -22.33 -5.29 -12.02
N ALA A 369 -21.94 -5.94 -13.11
CA ALA A 369 -21.95 -5.31 -14.43
C ALA A 369 -23.39 -5.04 -14.86
N SER A 370 -23.62 -3.95 -15.58
CA SER A 370 -24.93 -3.68 -16.16
C SER A 370 -25.27 -4.73 -17.24
N VAL A 371 -26.56 -5.03 -17.38
CA VAL A 371 -27.08 -6.08 -18.25
C VAL A 371 -27.37 -5.46 -19.62
N ASP A 372 -26.41 -5.56 -20.54
CA ASP A 372 -26.45 -4.98 -21.88
C ASP A 372 -27.80 -5.16 -22.61
N ALA A 373 -28.38 -6.37 -22.57
CA ALA A 373 -29.68 -6.66 -23.20
C ALA A 373 -30.89 -5.90 -22.62
N GLN A 374 -30.72 -5.25 -21.46
CA GLN A 374 -31.72 -4.46 -20.74
C GLN A 374 -31.26 -3.01 -20.52
N ASP A 375 -30.07 -2.67 -21.01
CA ASP A 375 -29.55 -1.32 -20.98
C ASP A 375 -30.04 -0.56 -22.22
N GLY A 376 -29.87 0.75 -22.19
CA GLY A 376 -30.18 1.60 -23.33
C GLY A 376 -30.27 3.04 -22.90
N TYR A 377 -30.72 3.90 -23.80
CA TYR A 377 -31.00 5.29 -23.44
C TYR A 377 -32.25 5.78 -24.12
N VAL A 378 -32.98 6.65 -23.44
CA VAL A 378 -34.13 7.36 -24.01
C VAL A 378 -33.74 8.79 -24.33
N LYS A 379 -34.39 9.35 -25.35
CA LYS A 379 -34.22 10.75 -25.72
C LYS A 379 -35.55 11.45 -25.99
N ALA A 380 -35.67 12.67 -25.52
CA ALA A 380 -36.86 13.51 -25.71
C ALA A 380 -36.48 14.99 -25.87
N ALA A 381 -37.44 15.83 -26.25
CA ALA A 381 -37.28 17.27 -26.09
C ALA A 381 -37.13 17.65 -24.61
N ALA A 382 -36.65 18.86 -24.32
CA ALA A 382 -36.39 19.30 -22.95
C ALA A 382 -37.67 19.33 -22.07
N ASP A 383 -38.83 19.56 -22.67
CA ASP A 383 -40.15 19.47 -22.04
C ASP A 383 -40.67 18.01 -21.88
N GLY A 384 -39.91 17.04 -22.38
CA GLY A 384 -40.22 15.61 -22.37
C GLY A 384 -41.09 15.13 -23.53
N SER A 385 -41.50 16.01 -24.45
CA SER A 385 -42.28 15.62 -25.62
C SER A 385 -41.44 14.78 -26.61
N GLY A 386 -42.12 13.90 -27.34
CA GLY A 386 -41.49 13.07 -28.37
C GLY A 386 -40.41 12.13 -27.85
N ALA A 387 -40.59 11.61 -26.64
CA ALA A 387 -39.74 10.58 -26.05
C ALA A 387 -39.69 9.34 -26.94
N THR A 388 -38.49 8.80 -27.12
CA THR A 388 -38.23 7.58 -27.90
C THR A 388 -36.96 6.93 -27.41
N ALA A 389 -36.80 5.63 -27.66
CA ALA A 389 -35.53 4.96 -27.45
C ALA A 389 -34.43 5.53 -28.38
N GLY A 390 -33.21 5.53 -27.86
CA GLY A 390 -31.98 5.80 -28.58
C GLY A 390 -31.67 4.69 -29.58
N THR A 391 -30.87 5.01 -30.60
CA THR A 391 -30.57 4.08 -31.70
C THR A 391 -29.08 4.00 -32.01
N LEU A 392 -28.24 4.66 -31.23
CA LEU A 392 -26.79 4.74 -31.46
C LEU A 392 -25.98 3.96 -30.42
N GLU A 393 -26.65 3.16 -29.59
CA GLU A 393 -26.03 2.37 -28.53
C GLU A 393 -24.92 1.47 -29.07
N ASP A 394 -25.22 0.63 -30.07
CA ASP A 394 -24.22 -0.23 -30.72
C ASP A 394 -23.02 0.54 -31.29
N THR A 395 -23.23 1.80 -31.65
CA THR A 395 -22.20 2.60 -32.33
C THR A 395 -21.37 3.43 -31.37
N TYR A 396 -21.90 3.92 -30.25
CA TYR A 396 -21.22 4.87 -29.37
C TYR A 396 -21.36 4.56 -27.88
N GLY A 397 -22.26 3.66 -27.50
CA GLY A 397 -22.70 3.41 -26.14
C GLY A 397 -23.90 4.27 -25.75
N LEU A 398 -24.15 4.38 -24.44
CA LEU A 398 -25.31 5.05 -23.87
C LEU A 398 -25.13 6.55 -23.79
N ALA A 399 -26.06 7.31 -24.37
CA ALA A 399 -25.98 8.76 -24.44
C ALA A 399 -26.49 9.46 -23.17
N LEU A 400 -25.79 10.54 -22.78
CA LEU A 400 -26.15 11.43 -21.69
C LEU A 400 -26.01 12.89 -22.12
N GLY A 401 -26.95 13.75 -21.71
CA GLY A 401 -26.93 15.17 -22.07
C GLY A 401 -27.65 15.45 -23.39
N ARG A 402 -27.43 16.62 -24.00
CA ARG A 402 -28.17 17.07 -25.17
C ARG A 402 -27.40 16.82 -26.47
N GLY A 403 -27.97 15.99 -27.34
CA GLY A 403 -27.40 15.63 -28.64
C GLY A 403 -27.51 16.75 -29.68
N THR A 404 -26.89 16.53 -30.84
CA THR A 404 -26.97 17.43 -32.00
C THR A 404 -28.37 17.48 -32.62
N ASP A 405 -29.19 16.45 -32.41
CA ASP A 405 -30.61 16.40 -32.77
C ASP A 405 -31.50 17.27 -31.85
N GLY A 406 -30.89 17.93 -30.87
CA GLY A 406 -31.55 18.82 -29.92
C GLY A 406 -32.32 18.10 -28.81
N LYS A 407 -32.30 16.76 -28.79
CA LYS A 407 -32.93 15.95 -27.74
C LYS A 407 -31.97 15.74 -26.56
N VAL A 408 -32.55 15.66 -25.38
CA VAL A 408 -31.84 15.34 -24.13
C VAL A 408 -31.91 13.84 -23.92
N ASN A 409 -30.79 13.23 -23.56
CA ASN A 409 -30.61 11.80 -23.41
C ASN A 409 -30.48 11.42 -21.92
N ARG A 410 -31.08 10.29 -21.55
CA ARG A 410 -30.96 9.66 -20.23
C ARG A 410 -30.65 8.18 -20.42
N ALA A 411 -29.57 7.69 -19.81
CA ALA A 411 -29.20 6.29 -19.91
C ALA A 411 -29.92 5.48 -18.83
N LEU A 412 -30.41 4.30 -19.19
CA LEU A 412 -30.99 3.30 -18.31
C LEU A 412 -30.01 2.14 -18.22
N LEU A 413 -29.71 1.74 -16.99
CA LEU A 413 -28.76 0.68 -16.67
C LEU A 413 -29.47 -0.32 -15.77
N SER A 414 -29.40 -1.60 -16.10
CA SER A 414 -30.04 -2.69 -15.38
C SER A 414 -29.00 -3.53 -14.65
N PHE A 415 -29.17 -3.74 -13.35
CA PHE A 415 -28.28 -4.57 -12.53
C PHE A 415 -29.07 -5.72 -11.91
N ASP A 416 -28.56 -6.95 -12.03
CA ASP A 416 -29.09 -8.09 -11.29
C ASP A 416 -28.64 -8.02 -9.82
N THR A 417 -29.39 -7.26 -9.03
CA THR A 417 -29.10 -7.06 -7.60
C THR A 417 -29.51 -8.25 -6.72
N SER A 418 -30.09 -9.31 -7.31
CA SER A 418 -30.23 -10.60 -6.63
C SER A 418 -28.87 -11.27 -6.36
N GLY A 419 -27.82 -10.85 -7.08
CA GLY A 419 -26.44 -11.25 -6.83
C GLY A 419 -25.86 -10.70 -5.51
N ILE A 420 -26.56 -9.81 -4.80
CA ILE A 420 -26.17 -9.36 -3.46
C ILE A 420 -26.51 -10.48 -2.45
N PRO A 421 -25.54 -11.01 -1.68
CA PRO A 421 -25.81 -12.14 -0.79
C PRO A 421 -26.91 -11.87 0.24
N ALA A 422 -27.81 -12.86 0.40
CA ALA A 422 -28.90 -12.82 1.36
C ALA A 422 -28.37 -12.75 2.81
N GLY A 423 -29.11 -12.08 3.69
CA GLY A 423 -28.77 -11.96 5.12
C GLY A 423 -27.57 -11.03 5.42
N LYS A 424 -27.00 -10.36 4.41
CA LYS A 424 -25.94 -9.36 4.60
C LYS A 424 -26.53 -7.95 4.69
N GLU A 425 -25.97 -7.08 5.52
CA GLU A 425 -26.31 -5.66 5.55
C GLU A 425 -25.51 -4.92 4.46
N VAL A 426 -26.16 -4.18 3.55
CA VAL A 426 -25.44 -3.32 2.60
C VAL A 426 -24.91 -2.11 3.34
N THR A 427 -23.60 -1.91 3.33
CA THR A 427 -22.94 -0.78 4.00
C THR A 427 -22.66 0.37 3.05
N ARG A 428 -22.46 0.06 1.76
CA ARG A 428 -22.06 1.04 0.76
C ARG A 428 -22.41 0.52 -0.63
N ALA A 429 -22.78 1.41 -1.54
CA ALA A 429 -22.85 1.08 -2.96
C ALA A 429 -22.54 2.31 -3.81
N TYR A 430 -21.92 2.12 -4.97
CA TYR A 430 -21.57 3.20 -5.89
C TYR A 430 -21.45 2.68 -7.33
N LEU A 431 -21.55 3.60 -8.28
CA LEU A 431 -21.47 3.31 -9.71
C LEU A 431 -20.13 3.73 -10.28
N THR A 432 -19.61 2.95 -11.23
CA THR A 432 -18.40 3.26 -11.99
C THR A 432 -18.72 3.25 -13.47
N VAL A 433 -18.53 4.41 -14.13
CA VAL A 433 -18.83 4.62 -15.56
C VAL A 433 -17.55 4.93 -16.33
N SER A 434 -17.44 4.41 -17.55
CA SER A 434 -16.34 4.75 -18.47
C SER A 434 -16.88 5.59 -19.64
N ARG A 435 -16.21 6.71 -19.94
CA ARG A 435 -16.59 7.60 -21.04
C ARG A 435 -15.96 7.13 -22.36
N SER A 436 -16.81 6.87 -23.36
CA SER A 436 -16.40 6.45 -24.71
C SER A 436 -16.30 7.61 -25.71
N GLY A 437 -16.92 8.76 -25.41
CA GLY A 437 -16.89 9.92 -26.30
C GLY A 437 -17.84 11.03 -25.85
N GLY A 438 -18.00 12.05 -26.69
CA GLY A 438 -18.91 13.16 -26.43
C GLY A 438 -18.48 14.45 -27.12
N SER A 439 -19.33 15.47 -27.02
CA SER A 439 -19.04 16.82 -27.53
C SER A 439 -19.61 17.86 -26.57
N GLY A 440 -18.88 18.95 -26.38
CA GLY A 440 -19.23 19.99 -25.41
C GLY A 440 -19.08 19.53 -23.96
N ASP A 441 -19.54 20.38 -23.03
CA ASP A 441 -19.49 20.12 -21.60
C ASP A 441 -20.90 20.23 -20.98
N PRO A 442 -21.59 19.10 -20.77
CA PRO A 442 -22.91 19.11 -20.14
C PRO A 442 -22.90 19.49 -18.64
N TRP A 443 -21.76 19.47 -17.94
CA TRP A 443 -21.67 20.00 -16.58
C TRP A 443 -21.58 21.53 -16.53
N ALA A 444 -21.10 22.15 -17.61
CA ALA A 444 -21.07 23.60 -17.78
C ALA A 444 -22.33 24.17 -18.45
N SER A 445 -23.29 23.33 -18.82
CA SER A 445 -24.52 23.72 -19.52
C SER A 445 -25.77 23.16 -18.83
N PRO A 446 -26.50 23.96 -18.03
CA PRO A 446 -26.07 25.25 -17.48
C PRO A 446 -24.87 25.10 -16.51
N ALA A 447 -24.23 26.21 -16.14
CA ALA A 447 -23.08 26.17 -15.24
C ALA A 447 -23.45 25.51 -13.89
N GLY A 448 -22.66 24.51 -13.48
CA GLY A 448 -22.90 23.76 -12.24
C GLY A 448 -23.93 22.63 -12.37
N ASN A 449 -24.28 22.24 -13.59
CA ASN A 449 -25.16 21.10 -13.83
C ASN A 449 -24.53 19.81 -13.28
N ARG A 450 -25.38 18.86 -12.89
CA ARG A 450 -24.98 17.65 -12.16
C ARG A 450 -25.46 16.43 -12.90
N LEU A 451 -24.57 15.46 -13.10
CA LEU A 451 -24.95 14.11 -13.53
C LEU A 451 -25.40 13.33 -12.30
N LEU A 452 -26.68 12.94 -12.28
CA LEU A 452 -27.35 12.25 -11.19
C LEU A 452 -27.68 10.81 -11.58
N ALA A 453 -27.70 9.94 -10.58
CA ALA A 453 -28.21 8.58 -10.68
C ALA A 453 -29.56 8.50 -9.95
N ASP A 454 -30.64 8.30 -10.69
CA ASP A 454 -31.94 7.94 -10.11
C ASP A 454 -31.99 6.41 -9.96
N VAL A 455 -32.42 5.91 -8.81
CA VAL A 455 -32.50 4.47 -8.49
C VAL A 455 -33.96 4.02 -8.51
N ARG A 456 -34.24 2.89 -9.15
CA ARG A 456 -35.54 2.24 -9.23
C ARG A 456 -35.44 0.81 -8.69
N THR A 457 -36.28 0.52 -7.71
CA THR A 457 -36.53 -0.87 -7.25
C THR A 457 -37.32 -1.57 -8.35
N GLY A 458 -36.77 -2.64 -8.92
CA GLY A 458 -37.27 -3.19 -10.17
C GLY A 458 -36.84 -2.35 -11.37
N CYS A 459 -37.70 -2.31 -12.38
CA CYS A 459 -37.46 -1.60 -13.63
C CYS A 459 -38.25 -0.30 -13.73
N PHE A 460 -37.74 0.62 -14.54
CA PHE A 460 -38.56 1.59 -15.24
C PHE A 460 -39.36 0.84 -16.32
N GLY A 461 -40.64 1.18 -16.44
CA GLY A 461 -41.53 0.56 -17.44
C GLY A 461 -41.52 -0.97 -17.40
N THR A 462 -41.23 -1.59 -18.55
CA THR A 462 -41.24 -3.04 -18.79
C THR A 462 -39.86 -3.70 -18.76
N CYS A 463 -38.84 -3.06 -18.16
CA CYS A 463 -37.41 -3.45 -18.17
C CYS A 463 -36.69 -3.30 -19.51
N ALA A 464 -37.38 -3.48 -20.63
CA ALA A 464 -36.86 -3.07 -21.93
C ALA A 464 -36.96 -1.54 -22.07
N VAL A 465 -35.91 -0.92 -22.60
CA VAL A 465 -35.88 0.54 -22.77
C VAL A 465 -36.95 0.99 -23.77
N GLU A 466 -37.88 1.82 -23.30
CA GLU A 466 -39.02 2.29 -24.06
C GLU A 466 -39.29 3.77 -23.84
N ALA A 467 -40.10 4.38 -24.72
CA ALA A 467 -40.37 5.80 -24.69
C ALA A 467 -40.91 6.31 -23.33
N SER A 468 -41.72 5.50 -22.65
CA SER A 468 -42.30 5.84 -21.34
C SER A 468 -41.27 5.94 -20.21
N ASP A 469 -40.08 5.36 -20.35
CA ASP A 469 -39.03 5.44 -19.32
C ASP A 469 -38.52 6.86 -19.10
N TRP A 470 -38.76 7.75 -20.06
CA TRP A 470 -38.46 9.16 -19.92
C TRP A 470 -39.16 9.78 -18.70
N SER A 471 -40.46 9.52 -18.55
CA SER A 471 -41.30 10.10 -17.48
C SER A 471 -41.51 9.14 -16.32
N ALA A 472 -41.09 7.88 -16.43
CA ALA A 472 -41.21 6.90 -15.37
C ALA A 472 -40.53 7.38 -14.07
N ALA A 473 -41.26 7.29 -12.96
CA ALA A 473 -40.79 7.75 -11.66
C ALA A 473 -39.73 6.80 -11.08
N ALA A 474 -38.66 7.36 -10.54
CA ALA A 474 -37.67 6.60 -9.78
C ALA A 474 -38.18 6.31 -8.35
N THR A 475 -37.65 5.27 -7.70
CA THR A 475 -37.86 5.08 -6.26
C THR A 475 -37.13 6.18 -5.49
N VAL A 476 -35.89 6.47 -5.90
CA VAL A 476 -35.07 7.55 -5.35
C VAL A 476 -34.48 8.37 -6.49
N SER A 477 -34.85 9.65 -6.56
CA SER A 477 -34.32 10.59 -7.54
C SER A 477 -33.01 11.19 -7.03
N GLY A 478 -31.95 11.15 -7.84
CA GLY A 478 -30.64 11.71 -7.46
C GLY A 478 -29.98 11.04 -6.25
N GLY A 479 -30.12 9.71 -6.13
CA GLY A 479 -29.52 8.91 -5.05
C GLY A 479 -27.99 8.93 -5.04
N ALA A 480 -27.34 9.27 -6.15
CA ALA A 480 -25.92 9.59 -6.22
C ALA A 480 -25.62 10.60 -7.32
N ARG A 481 -24.39 11.12 -7.33
CA ARG A 481 -23.92 12.07 -8.36
C ARG A 481 -22.50 11.76 -8.82
N PHE A 482 -22.19 12.20 -10.03
CA PHE A 482 -20.83 12.14 -10.59
C PHE A 482 -20.23 13.53 -10.65
N ALA A 483 -18.96 13.64 -10.25
CA ALA A 483 -18.15 14.81 -10.56
C ALA A 483 -17.95 14.94 -12.09
N ALA A 484 -17.65 16.14 -12.56
CA ALA A 484 -17.34 16.36 -13.97
C ALA A 484 -16.08 15.58 -14.37
N PHE A 485 -16.12 14.91 -15.52
CA PHE A 485 -15.00 14.14 -16.05
C PHE A 485 -14.97 14.20 -17.59
N SER A 486 -13.78 14.45 -18.14
CA SER A 486 -13.58 14.69 -19.57
C SER A 486 -13.16 13.43 -20.35
N SER A 487 -12.58 12.44 -19.68
CA SER A 487 -12.15 11.16 -20.26
C SER A 487 -12.00 10.08 -19.19
N GLY A 488 -11.86 8.83 -19.61
CA GLY A 488 -11.61 7.69 -18.71
C GLY A 488 -12.83 7.32 -17.85
N THR A 489 -12.53 6.80 -16.68
CA THR A 489 -13.53 6.27 -15.73
C THR A 489 -13.84 7.29 -14.64
N ALA A 490 -15.11 7.38 -14.25
CA ALA A 490 -15.56 8.14 -13.09
C ALA A 490 -16.39 7.26 -12.15
N THR A 491 -16.27 7.54 -10.86
CA THR A 491 -17.05 6.89 -9.81
C THR A 491 -18.05 7.90 -9.24
N SER A 492 -19.27 7.45 -8.96
CA SER A 492 -20.26 8.27 -8.29
C SER A 492 -19.87 8.53 -6.82
N THR A 493 -20.52 9.48 -6.17
CA THR A 493 -20.66 9.42 -4.72
C THR A 493 -21.32 8.10 -4.31
N ASP A 494 -21.21 7.73 -3.04
CA ASP A 494 -21.99 6.63 -2.51
C ASP A 494 -23.49 6.89 -2.72
N LEU A 495 -24.24 5.81 -2.96
CA LEU A 495 -25.70 5.85 -2.95
C LEU A 495 -26.16 6.36 -1.59
N SER A 496 -27.14 7.27 -1.59
CA SER A 496 -27.76 7.77 -0.36
C SER A 496 -28.40 6.62 0.43
N PRO A 497 -28.64 6.78 1.74
CA PRO A 497 -29.29 5.76 2.54
C PRO A 497 -30.62 5.26 1.95
N GLU A 498 -31.42 6.17 1.36
CA GLU A 498 -32.67 5.83 0.70
C GLU A 498 -32.43 5.01 -0.57
N ALA A 499 -31.40 5.36 -1.35
CA ALA A 499 -31.05 4.65 -2.58
C ALA A 499 -30.48 3.25 -2.28
N LEU A 500 -29.72 3.09 -1.19
CA LEU A 500 -29.29 1.78 -0.69
C LEU A 500 -30.49 0.92 -0.28
N ALA A 501 -31.45 1.50 0.43
CA ALA A 501 -32.68 0.82 0.83
C ALA A 501 -33.58 0.46 -0.38
N ALA A 502 -33.43 1.15 -1.50
CA ALA A 502 -34.19 0.92 -2.73
C ALA A 502 -33.62 -0.19 -3.62
N LEU A 503 -32.45 -0.77 -3.31
CA LEU A 503 -31.89 -1.89 -4.07
C LEU A 503 -32.79 -3.13 -3.97
N ASP A 504 -33.25 -3.65 -5.11
CA ASP A 504 -34.07 -4.85 -5.15
C ASP A 504 -33.22 -6.12 -4.97
N ARG A 505 -33.09 -6.57 -3.72
CA ARG A 505 -32.27 -7.74 -3.37
C ARG A 505 -32.83 -9.08 -3.87
N ARG A 506 -33.96 -9.07 -4.59
CA ARG A 506 -34.62 -10.26 -5.14
C ARG A 506 -34.68 -10.25 -6.67
N GLY A 507 -34.19 -9.20 -7.32
CA GLY A 507 -34.29 -9.05 -8.76
C GLY A 507 -33.49 -7.88 -9.28
N THR A 508 -34.02 -7.24 -10.32
CA THR A 508 -33.34 -6.14 -11.01
C THR A 508 -33.47 -4.83 -10.25
N THR A 509 -32.38 -4.08 -10.15
CA THR A 509 -32.41 -2.64 -9.87
C THR A 509 -32.02 -1.90 -11.13
N GLN A 510 -32.89 -1.01 -11.61
CA GLN A 510 -32.53 -0.09 -12.69
C GLN A 510 -32.04 1.25 -12.14
N VAL A 511 -31.01 1.80 -12.79
CA VAL A 511 -30.48 3.12 -12.54
C VAL A 511 -30.64 3.96 -13.79
N ARG A 512 -31.23 5.14 -13.64
CA ARG A 512 -31.28 6.14 -14.70
C ARG A 512 -30.22 7.22 -14.46
N LEU A 513 -29.24 7.29 -15.35
CA LEU A 513 -28.30 8.40 -15.37
C LEU A 513 -28.88 9.56 -16.17
N ARG A 514 -28.91 10.75 -15.57
CA ARG A 514 -29.38 11.97 -16.24
C ARG A 514 -28.68 13.21 -15.71
N PHE A 515 -28.55 14.21 -16.56
CA PHE A 515 -28.25 15.55 -16.06
C PHE A 515 -29.47 16.11 -15.33
N GLU A 516 -29.22 16.83 -14.24
CA GLU A 516 -30.24 17.46 -13.43
C GLU A 516 -31.06 18.47 -14.24
N SER A 517 -30.36 19.27 -15.04
CA SER A 517 -30.95 20.20 -16.00
C SER A 517 -30.62 19.78 -17.42
N ALA A 518 -31.55 20.04 -18.36
CA ALA A 518 -31.29 19.89 -19.78
C ALA A 518 -30.19 20.86 -20.23
N PRO A 519 -29.11 20.38 -20.88
CA PRO A 519 -28.13 21.31 -21.46
C PRO A 519 -28.79 22.26 -22.48
N LEU A 520 -28.35 23.52 -22.46
CA LEU A 520 -28.94 24.60 -23.27
C LEU A 520 -28.51 24.53 -24.75
N SER A 521 -27.43 23.81 -25.04
CA SER A 521 -26.84 23.61 -26.36
C SER A 521 -26.35 22.17 -26.49
N THR A 522 -25.77 21.81 -27.64
CA THR A 522 -25.18 20.48 -27.83
C THR A 522 -24.06 20.25 -26.82
N ALA A 523 -24.33 19.40 -25.83
CA ALA A 523 -23.41 19.06 -24.76
C ALA A 523 -23.77 17.66 -24.26
N TYR A 524 -22.97 16.65 -24.62
CA TYR A 524 -23.28 15.27 -24.34
C TYR A 524 -22.02 14.42 -24.17
N LEU A 525 -22.20 13.27 -23.55
CA LEU A 525 -21.21 12.20 -23.49
C LEU A 525 -21.85 10.85 -23.77
N PHE A 526 -21.03 9.90 -24.16
CA PHE A 526 -21.38 8.49 -24.23
C PHE A 526 -20.61 7.70 -23.17
N VAL A 527 -21.27 6.69 -22.61
CA VAL A 527 -20.70 5.73 -21.66
C VAL A 527 -21.06 4.30 -22.06
N ASN A 528 -20.55 3.29 -21.36
CA ASN A 528 -21.00 1.89 -21.52
C ASN A 528 -20.79 1.30 -22.92
N ARG A 529 -19.73 1.71 -23.64
CA ARG A 529 -19.41 1.16 -24.98
C ARG A 529 -18.44 -0.02 -24.87
N ASP A 530 -17.24 0.26 -24.35
CA ASP A 530 -16.14 -0.70 -24.32
C ASP A 530 -16.03 -1.39 -22.94
N THR A 531 -16.71 -0.84 -21.94
CA THR A 531 -16.68 -1.35 -20.56
C THR A 531 -18.06 -1.15 -19.94
N PRO A 532 -18.70 -2.23 -19.45
CA PRO A 532 -19.96 -2.15 -18.75
C PRO A 532 -19.89 -1.20 -17.56
N VAL A 533 -20.94 -0.42 -17.33
CA VAL A 533 -21.10 0.31 -16.07
C VAL A 533 -21.21 -0.72 -14.96
N THR A 534 -20.50 -0.47 -13.86
CA THR A 534 -20.48 -1.40 -12.72
C THR A 534 -21.15 -0.76 -11.52
N LEU A 535 -22.10 -1.47 -10.90
CA LEU A 535 -22.59 -1.18 -9.57
C LEU A 535 -21.78 -2.02 -8.56
N THR A 536 -20.96 -1.35 -7.76
CA THR A 536 -20.26 -2.01 -6.65
C THR A 536 -21.10 -1.88 -5.39
N VAL A 537 -21.39 -3.00 -4.74
CA VAL A 537 -22.15 -3.06 -3.48
C VAL A 537 -21.28 -3.73 -2.44
N GLU A 538 -20.96 -3.04 -1.35
CA GLU A 538 -20.25 -3.56 -0.19
C GLU A 538 -21.26 -3.92 0.90
N TYR A 539 -21.03 -5.02 1.61
CA TYR A 539 -21.95 -5.57 2.59
C TYR A 539 -21.22 -6.30 3.72
N ARG A 540 -21.81 -6.35 4.91
CA ARG A 540 -21.27 -7.06 6.09
C ARG A 540 -22.28 -8.07 6.65
N GLN A 541 -21.86 -8.92 7.59
CA GLN A 541 -22.81 -9.77 8.33
C GLN A 541 -23.78 -8.89 9.13
N ALA A 542 -25.08 -9.17 9.07
CA ALA A 542 -26.07 -8.52 9.92
C ALA A 542 -25.86 -8.98 11.37
N VAL A 543 -25.71 -8.04 12.30
CA VAL A 543 -25.66 -8.34 13.74
C VAL A 543 -27.05 -8.80 14.17
N PRO A 544 -27.22 -9.97 14.79
CA PRO A 544 -28.51 -10.36 15.36
C PRO A 544 -28.92 -9.33 16.42
N VAL A 545 -30.10 -8.75 16.26
CA VAL A 545 -30.73 -7.99 17.35
C VAL A 545 -31.18 -9.03 18.37
N GLU A 546 -30.56 -9.07 19.55
CA GLU A 546 -31.08 -9.84 20.68
C GLU A 546 -32.45 -9.24 21.06
N GLU A 547 -33.50 -10.07 20.98
CA GLU A 547 -34.85 -9.76 21.48
C GLU A 547 -34.94 -9.81 23.01
#